data_AF-A0A7V8ZBJ6-F1
#
_entry.id   AF-A0A7V8ZBJ6-F1
#
_cell.length_a   1.000
_cell.length_b   1.000
_cell.length_c   1.000
_cell.angle_alpha   90.00
_cell.angle_beta   90.00
_cell.angle_gamma   90.00
#
_symmetry.space_group_name_H-M   'P 1'
#
loop_
_entity.id
_entity.type
_entity.pdbx_description
1 polymer ?
#
loop_
_entity_poly.entity_id
_entity_poly.type
_entity_poly.pdbx_seq_one_letter_code
_entity_poly.pdbx_strand_id
1 'polypeptide(L)'
;MRTRTKIISCLTAFLLAATVALFHSAETNELDGDDAANIVAASGSETGTEKGGKRGNRFARALKSPFRAIGRIFGGGKKGGKLERLNERDVARFESTGVARVEDERSREDETADVSSNGTARDHLERGRELLAKDRLNQAIRELSRAASLDPRLKEAHNLLGVAYDRKGLSERAKDSYLHALDAAPEDVETLNNLGYSLYLS
;
A
#
# COMPACT_ATOMS: atom_id res chain seq x y z
N MET A 1 38.78 43.01 -4.07
CA MET A 1 38.83 41.60 -4.55
C MET A 1 37.77 40.69 -3.93
N ARG A 2 37.23 40.94 -2.72
CA ARG A 2 36.23 40.07 -2.06
C ARG A 2 34.79 40.08 -2.62
N THR A 3 34.39 41.09 -3.38
CA THR A 3 33.02 41.20 -3.92
C THR A 3 32.83 40.42 -5.23
N ARG A 4 33.87 40.36 -6.08
CA ARG A 4 33.84 39.61 -7.34
C ARG A 4 33.73 38.10 -7.12
N THR A 5 34.39 37.55 -6.09
CA THR A 5 34.30 36.12 -5.75
C THR A 5 32.92 35.69 -5.27
N LYS A 6 32.19 36.56 -4.54
CA LYS A 6 30.82 36.29 -4.11
C LYS A 6 29.82 36.32 -5.27
N ILE A 7 29.99 37.25 -6.21
CA ILE A 7 29.14 37.34 -7.41
C ILE A 7 29.36 36.11 -8.32
N ILE A 8 30.61 35.67 -8.52
CA ILE A 8 30.92 34.47 -9.30
C ILE A 8 30.34 33.20 -8.65
N SER A 9 30.36 33.11 -7.32
CA SER A 9 29.75 31.99 -6.58
C SER A 9 28.22 31.94 -6.73
N CYS A 10 27.54 33.09 -6.66
CA CYS A 10 26.09 33.14 -6.91
C CYS A 10 25.73 32.82 -8.38
N LEU A 11 26.53 33.27 -9.34
CA LEU A 11 26.30 32.99 -10.76
C LEU A 11 26.48 31.51 -11.11
N THR A 12 27.49 30.86 -10.53
CA THR A 12 27.71 29.41 -10.71
C THR A 12 26.62 28.57 -10.05
N ALA A 13 26.12 28.96 -8.87
CA ALA A 13 24.98 28.30 -8.25
C ALA A 13 23.67 28.46 -9.06
N PHE A 14 23.45 29.63 -9.67
CA PHE A 14 22.26 29.87 -10.50
C PHE A 14 22.32 29.09 -11.82
N LEU A 15 23.50 29.01 -12.45
CA LEU A 15 23.72 28.17 -13.65
C LEU A 15 23.49 26.68 -13.36
N LEU A 16 23.91 26.19 -12.19
CA LEU A 16 23.69 24.80 -11.78
C LEU A 16 22.21 24.49 -11.50
N ALA A 17 21.45 25.46 -10.98
CA ALA A 17 20.02 25.31 -10.76
C ALA A 17 19.21 25.35 -12.07
N ALA A 18 19.62 26.19 -13.02
CA ALA A 18 18.95 26.32 -14.32
C ALA A 18 19.12 25.06 -15.20
N THR A 19 20.25 24.35 -15.12
CA THR A 19 20.45 23.10 -15.87
C THR A 19 19.59 21.95 -15.35
N VAL A 20 19.34 21.88 -14.03
CA VAL A 20 18.46 20.86 -13.44
C VAL A 20 17.00 21.08 -13.84
N ALA A 21 16.55 22.33 -13.98
CA ALA A 21 15.19 22.65 -14.42
C ALA A 21 14.93 22.30 -15.90
N LEU A 22 15.93 22.44 -16.77
CA LEU A 22 15.79 22.05 -18.19
C LEU A 22 15.80 20.53 -18.38
N PHE A 23 16.47 19.78 -17.51
CA PHE A 23 16.51 18.31 -17.60
C PHE A 23 15.17 17.67 -17.21
N HIS A 24 14.37 18.31 -16.34
CA HIS A 24 13.06 17.81 -15.93
C HIS A 24 11.90 18.23 -16.85
N SER A 25 12.13 19.14 -17.79
CA SER A 25 11.12 19.60 -18.77
C SER A 25 11.28 18.98 -20.17
N ALA A 26 12.18 18.01 -20.34
CA ALA A 26 12.46 17.39 -21.65
C ALA A 26 11.87 15.98 -21.82
N GLU A 27 11.05 15.47 -20.89
CA GLU A 27 10.59 14.07 -20.92
C GLU A 27 9.09 13.86 -21.21
N THR A 28 8.36 14.89 -21.66
CA THR A 28 7.02 14.66 -22.23
C THR A 28 6.77 15.54 -23.44
N ASN A 29 6.33 14.88 -24.53
CA ASN A 29 6.00 15.36 -25.88
C ASN A 29 7.21 15.40 -26.83
N GLU A 30 7.21 14.75 -27.99
CA GLU A 30 6.11 14.58 -28.96
C GLU A 30 6.28 13.29 -29.79
N LEU A 31 5.16 12.67 -30.16
CA LEU A 31 5.02 12.05 -31.48
C LEU A 31 3.59 12.33 -31.96
N ASP A 32 3.51 13.34 -32.82
CA ASP A 32 2.36 13.81 -33.58
C ASP A 32 2.00 12.87 -34.74
N GLY A 33 0.72 12.92 -35.14
CA GLY A 33 0.29 12.68 -36.53
C GLY A 33 -0.48 11.38 -36.80
N ASP A 34 -1.82 11.42 -36.79
CA ASP A 34 -2.57 11.73 -38.02
C ASP A 34 -4.08 11.43 -37.89
N ASP A 35 -4.83 12.37 -38.43
CA ASP A 35 -6.28 12.43 -38.56
C ASP A 35 -6.87 11.34 -39.47
N ALA A 36 -7.93 10.67 -39.03
CA ALA A 36 -9.08 10.37 -39.88
C ALA A 36 -10.31 9.90 -39.08
N ALA A 37 -11.25 10.83 -39.01
CA ALA A 37 -12.69 10.63 -38.99
C ALA A 37 -13.23 9.23 -39.43
N ASN A 38 -13.97 8.62 -38.50
CA ASN A 38 -15.40 8.34 -38.62
C ASN A 38 -15.91 7.11 -39.45
N ILE A 39 -16.90 6.45 -38.84
CA ILE A 39 -18.10 5.81 -39.45
C ILE A 39 -18.00 4.35 -39.97
N VAL A 40 -18.68 3.48 -39.17
CA VAL A 40 -19.67 2.46 -39.60
C VAL A 40 -19.11 1.16 -40.20
N ALA A 41 -19.65 -0.03 -39.93
CA ALA A 41 -20.65 -0.54 -38.99
C ALA A 41 -20.74 -2.07 -39.21
N ALA A 42 -21.72 -2.67 -38.51
CA ALA A 42 -22.33 -3.99 -38.70
C ALA A 42 -21.53 -5.13 -38.06
N SER A 43 -22.12 -5.96 -37.19
CA SER A 43 -23.41 -6.66 -37.29
C SER A 43 -23.80 -7.15 -35.87
N GLY A 44 -25.05 -7.29 -35.43
CA GLY A 44 -26.37 -7.31 -36.05
C GLY A 44 -27.38 -8.08 -35.16
N SER A 45 -28.68 -8.04 -35.51
CA SER A 45 -29.91 -8.56 -34.85
C SER A 45 -30.53 -7.64 -33.77
N GLU A 46 -31.42 -6.68 -34.08
CA GLU A 46 -32.81 -6.71 -34.63
C GLU A 46 -33.83 -7.41 -33.69
N THR A 47 -35.00 -6.86 -33.34
CA THR A 47 -36.07 -6.21 -34.13
C THR A 47 -37.03 -5.42 -33.22
N GLY A 48 -37.81 -4.47 -33.78
CA GLY A 48 -39.15 -4.13 -33.27
C GLY A 48 -39.39 -2.71 -32.74
N THR A 49 -39.90 -1.86 -33.62
CA THR A 49 -40.56 -0.55 -33.46
C THR A 49 -41.51 -0.39 -32.26
N GLU A 50 -41.44 0.74 -31.53
CA GLU A 50 -42.54 1.72 -31.35
C GLU A 50 -42.25 2.81 -30.29
N LYS A 51 -42.99 3.92 -30.42
CA LYS A 51 -42.72 5.30 -29.97
C LYS A 51 -42.73 5.52 -28.44
N GLY A 52 -41.88 6.46 -28.01
CA GLY A 52 -42.21 7.45 -26.96
C GLY A 52 -41.82 7.11 -25.52
N GLY A 53 -40.76 7.77 -25.02
CA GLY A 53 -40.48 7.93 -23.59
C GLY A 53 -39.05 7.59 -23.20
N LYS A 54 -38.26 8.59 -22.79
CA LYS A 54 -36.86 8.51 -22.35
C LYS A 54 -36.59 7.38 -21.34
N ARG A 55 -36.30 6.16 -21.81
CA ARG A 55 -35.76 5.05 -21.02
C ARG A 55 -34.23 5.09 -21.05
N GLY A 56 -33.62 5.91 -20.20
CA GLY A 56 -32.18 5.79 -19.95
C GLY A 56 -31.84 4.43 -19.35
N ASN A 57 -30.80 3.76 -19.84
CA ASN A 57 -30.35 2.41 -19.47
C ASN A 57 -30.53 2.12 -17.97
N ARG A 58 -31.38 1.15 -17.63
CA ARG A 58 -31.63 0.71 -16.23
C ARG A 58 -30.34 0.26 -15.54
N PHE A 59 -29.41 -0.33 -16.29
CA PHE A 59 -28.09 -0.74 -15.81
C PHE A 59 -27.22 0.45 -15.36
N ALA A 60 -27.14 1.51 -16.17
CA ALA A 60 -26.41 2.73 -15.81
C ALA A 60 -27.04 3.44 -14.59
N ARG A 61 -28.36 3.27 -14.39
CA ARG A 61 -29.08 3.79 -13.22
C ARG A 61 -28.81 2.94 -11.97
N ALA A 62 -28.71 1.62 -12.11
CA ALA A 62 -28.41 0.69 -11.02
C ALA A 62 -27.00 0.92 -10.46
N LEU A 63 -26.00 1.11 -11.32
CA LEU A 63 -24.61 1.36 -10.91
C LEU A 63 -24.40 2.73 -10.27
N LYS A 64 -25.13 3.77 -10.69
CA LYS A 64 -25.05 5.11 -10.08
C LYS A 64 -25.79 5.22 -8.74
N SER A 65 -26.70 4.31 -8.44
CA SER A 65 -27.57 4.40 -7.27
C SER A 65 -26.86 4.30 -5.91
N PRO A 66 -25.93 3.36 -5.66
CA PRO A 66 -25.21 3.29 -4.38
C PRO A 66 -24.33 4.53 -4.14
N PHE A 67 -23.65 5.04 -5.16
CA PHE A 67 -22.80 6.24 -5.04
C PHE A 67 -23.60 7.54 -4.93
N ARG A 68 -24.80 7.62 -5.52
CA ARG A 68 -25.68 8.79 -5.41
C ARG A 68 -26.24 8.96 -3.99
N ALA A 69 -26.35 7.89 -3.21
CA ALA A 69 -26.71 7.97 -1.79
C ALA A 69 -25.58 8.59 -0.96
N ILE A 70 -24.34 8.15 -1.16
CA ILE A 70 -23.14 8.71 -0.50
C ILE A 70 -22.97 10.19 -0.86
N GLY A 71 -23.17 10.56 -2.13
CA GLY A 71 -23.12 11.96 -2.57
C GLY A 71 -24.15 12.88 -1.91
N ARG A 72 -25.34 12.37 -1.53
CA ARG A 72 -26.33 13.16 -0.77
C ARG A 72 -25.97 13.29 0.71
N ILE A 73 -25.31 12.29 1.28
CA ILE A 73 -24.88 12.29 2.69
C ILE A 73 -23.64 13.18 2.89
N PHE A 74 -22.72 13.21 1.91
CA PHE A 74 -21.40 13.82 2.09
C PHE A 74 -21.04 15.00 1.18
N GLY A 75 -21.82 15.37 0.15
CA GLY A 75 -21.47 16.60 -0.59
C GLY A 75 -22.01 16.77 -1.99
N GLY A 76 -23.32 16.83 -2.18
CA GLY A 76 -23.83 17.19 -3.50
C GLY A 76 -25.34 17.19 -3.65
N GLY A 77 -25.98 18.33 -3.37
CA GLY A 77 -27.17 18.71 -4.12
C GLY A 77 -28.25 19.50 -3.39
N LYS A 78 -28.01 20.79 -3.12
CA LYS A 78 -28.84 21.95 -3.52
C LYS A 78 -28.30 23.21 -2.83
N LYS A 79 -28.32 24.34 -3.54
CA LYS A 79 -28.01 25.67 -2.98
C LYS A 79 -28.96 25.92 -1.80
N GLY A 80 -28.41 25.98 -0.59
CA GLY A 80 -29.15 26.13 0.66
C GLY A 80 -28.56 25.20 1.72
N GLY A 81 -27.46 25.61 2.33
CA GLY A 81 -26.63 24.80 3.24
C GLY A 81 -27.34 24.40 4.54
N LYS A 82 -28.20 23.39 4.48
CA LYS A 82 -28.66 22.64 5.66
C LYS A 82 -28.45 21.16 5.38
N LEU A 83 -27.49 20.58 6.10
CA LEU A 83 -27.30 19.14 6.20
C LEU A 83 -28.57 18.56 6.84
N GLU A 84 -29.41 17.87 6.06
CA GLU A 84 -30.52 17.11 6.60
C GLU A 84 -29.97 15.90 7.35
N ARG A 85 -30.32 15.77 8.65
CA ARG A 85 -29.97 14.60 9.46
C ARG A 85 -30.62 13.37 8.81
N LEU A 86 -29.87 12.28 8.70
CA LEU A 86 -30.33 10.99 8.19
C LEU A 86 -31.68 10.61 8.82
N ASN A 87 -32.69 10.32 8.00
CA ASN A 87 -33.99 9.86 8.47
C ASN A 87 -33.96 8.33 8.67
N GLU A 88 -34.81 7.83 9.56
CA GLU A 88 -34.93 6.42 9.95
C GLU A 88 -35.18 5.48 8.75
N ARG A 89 -35.82 6.01 7.70
CA ARG A 89 -36.04 5.28 6.43
C ARG A 89 -34.75 5.07 5.61
N ASP A 90 -33.78 5.97 5.73
CA ASP A 90 -32.50 5.84 5.05
C ASP A 90 -31.63 4.80 5.77
N VAL A 91 -31.67 4.77 7.10
CA VAL A 91 -31.02 3.75 7.94
C VAL A 91 -31.59 2.36 7.63
N ALA A 92 -32.92 2.21 7.64
CA ALA A 92 -33.58 0.94 7.34
C ALA A 92 -33.27 0.41 5.92
N ARG A 93 -32.98 1.30 4.96
CA ARG A 93 -32.58 0.91 3.60
C ARG A 93 -31.17 0.33 3.55
N PHE A 94 -30.25 0.85 4.35
CA PHE A 94 -28.90 0.30 4.47
C PHE A 94 -28.90 -1.06 5.17
N GLU A 95 -29.72 -1.21 6.22
CA GLU A 95 -29.84 -2.47 6.96
C GLU A 95 -30.52 -3.58 6.16
N SER A 96 -31.47 -3.23 5.28
CA SER A 96 -32.19 -4.20 4.44
C SER A 96 -31.46 -4.61 3.17
N THR A 97 -30.43 -3.87 2.74
CA THR A 97 -29.52 -4.35 1.69
C THR A 97 -28.64 -5.44 2.26
N GLY A 98 -29.02 -6.70 2.01
CA GLY A 98 -28.20 -7.86 2.35
C GLY A 98 -26.80 -7.72 1.75
N VAL A 99 -25.83 -7.35 2.59
CA VAL A 99 -24.42 -7.33 2.23
C VAL A 99 -23.98 -8.79 2.22
N ALA A 100 -23.82 -9.37 1.04
CA ALA A 100 -23.14 -10.65 0.91
C ALA A 100 -21.71 -10.46 1.40
N ARG A 101 -21.38 -11.08 2.54
CA ARG A 101 -20.00 -11.16 3.01
C ARG A 101 -19.25 -11.98 1.97
N VAL A 102 -18.43 -11.32 1.16
CA VAL A 102 -17.46 -12.01 0.31
C VAL A 102 -16.40 -12.53 1.26
N GLU A 103 -16.41 -13.84 1.50
CA GLU A 103 -15.34 -14.52 2.22
C GLU A 103 -14.14 -14.58 1.28
N ASP A 104 -13.23 -13.62 1.41
CA ASP A 104 -11.98 -13.64 0.66
C ASP A 104 -11.10 -14.75 1.24
N GLU A 105 -10.92 -15.85 0.49
CA GLU A 105 -10.18 -17.04 0.94
C GLU A 105 -8.72 -16.73 1.32
N ARG A 106 -8.16 -15.61 0.85
CA ARG A 106 -6.82 -15.13 1.25
C ARG A 106 -6.70 -14.70 2.71
N SER A 107 -7.82 -14.40 3.38
CA SER A 107 -7.80 -13.87 4.74
C SER A 107 -7.95 -14.94 5.84
N ARG A 108 -8.18 -16.21 5.47
CA ARG A 108 -8.43 -17.30 6.44
C ARG A 108 -7.18 -17.84 7.14
N GLU A 109 -5.98 -17.53 6.67
CA GLU A 109 -4.75 -17.99 7.35
C GLU A 109 -4.33 -17.12 8.55
N ASP A 110 -4.95 -15.96 8.74
CA ASP A 110 -4.58 -15.01 9.80
C ASP A 110 -5.44 -15.08 11.07
N GLU A 111 -6.53 -15.87 11.10
CA GLU A 111 -7.57 -15.67 12.14
C GLU A 111 -7.72 -16.75 13.24
N THR A 112 -6.90 -17.80 13.35
CA THR A 112 -7.04 -18.74 14.51
C THR A 112 -5.76 -19.37 15.06
N ALA A 113 -4.59 -18.77 14.87
CA ALA A 113 -3.40 -19.20 15.61
C ALA A 113 -3.42 -18.62 17.03
N ASP A 114 -4.13 -19.31 17.91
CA ASP A 114 -4.04 -19.34 19.39
C ASP A 114 -3.40 -18.11 20.04
N VAL A 115 -4.26 -17.18 20.49
CA VAL A 115 -3.91 -16.06 21.39
C VAL A 115 -3.70 -16.60 22.82
N SER A 116 -2.85 -17.62 22.97
CA SER A 116 -2.30 -18.02 24.25
C SER A 116 -0.87 -17.45 24.33
N SER A 117 -0.80 -16.18 24.73
CA SER A 117 0.44 -15.40 24.85
C SER A 117 1.34 -15.83 26.03
N ASN A 118 1.33 -17.11 26.40
CA ASN A 118 2.13 -17.69 27.47
C ASN A 118 3.26 -18.52 26.88
N GLY A 119 4.30 -17.82 26.41
CA GLY A 119 5.56 -18.43 26.00
C GLY A 119 6.73 -17.58 26.49
N THR A 120 7.83 -18.24 26.83
CA THR A 120 9.10 -17.55 27.08
C THR A 120 9.62 -16.89 25.78
N ALA A 121 10.58 -15.98 25.89
CA ALA A 121 11.25 -15.41 24.71
C ALA A 121 11.80 -16.51 23.77
N ARG A 122 12.32 -17.61 24.34
CA ARG A 122 12.81 -18.76 23.58
C ARG A 122 11.70 -19.54 22.88
N ASP A 123 10.54 -19.71 23.50
CA ASP A 123 9.43 -20.40 22.85
C ASP A 123 8.92 -19.62 21.63
N HIS A 124 8.85 -18.29 21.74
CA HIS A 124 8.53 -17.41 20.63
C HIS A 124 9.62 -17.41 19.55
N LEU A 125 10.91 -17.48 19.94
CA LEU A 125 12.04 -17.61 19.00
C LEU A 125 11.92 -18.89 18.16
N GLU A 126 11.70 -20.03 18.81
CA GLU A 126 11.63 -21.32 18.11
C GLU A 126 10.41 -21.40 17.19
N ARG A 127 9.23 -20.91 17.63
CA ARG A 127 8.08 -20.77 16.73
C ARG A 127 8.37 -19.87 15.53
N GLY A 128 9.02 -18.73 15.78
CA GLY A 128 9.44 -17.80 14.74
C GLY A 128 10.36 -18.45 13.70
N ARG A 129 11.33 -19.25 14.17
CA ARG A 129 12.25 -20.02 13.32
C ARG A 129 11.51 -21.05 12.46
N GLU A 130 10.60 -21.82 13.05
CA GLU A 130 9.79 -22.80 12.31
C GLU A 130 8.93 -22.12 11.24
N LEU A 131 8.35 -20.96 11.56
CA LEU A 131 7.55 -20.19 10.61
C LEU A 131 8.40 -19.64 9.47
N LEU A 132 9.65 -19.22 9.71
CA LEU A 132 10.61 -18.84 8.66
C LEU A 132 10.96 -20.01 7.75
N ALA A 133 11.17 -21.20 8.32
CA ALA A 133 11.44 -22.40 7.52
C ALA A 133 10.26 -22.77 6.61
N LYS A 134 9.02 -22.43 7.03
CA LYS A 134 7.79 -22.62 6.25
C LYS A 134 7.44 -21.43 5.35
N ASP A 135 8.31 -20.43 5.26
CA ASP A 135 8.10 -19.17 4.51
C ASP A 135 6.84 -18.37 4.93
N ARG A 136 6.35 -18.59 6.15
CA ARG A 136 5.20 -17.86 6.72
C ARG A 136 5.68 -16.54 7.34
N LEU A 137 6.20 -15.66 6.50
CA LEU A 137 6.98 -14.49 6.91
C LEU A 137 6.23 -13.56 7.89
N ASN A 138 4.95 -13.29 7.66
CA ASN A 138 4.16 -12.43 8.55
C ASN A 138 4.05 -13.00 9.97
N GLN A 139 3.85 -14.31 10.08
CA GLN A 139 3.72 -14.98 11.37
C GLN A 139 5.07 -15.10 12.06
N ALA A 140 6.13 -15.39 11.31
CA ALA A 140 7.49 -15.38 11.81
C ALA A 140 7.84 -14.01 12.43
N ILE A 141 7.57 -12.92 11.71
CA ILE A 141 7.82 -11.56 12.23
C ILE A 141 7.06 -11.32 13.54
N ARG A 142 5.80 -11.77 13.65
CA ARG A 142 5.01 -11.62 14.89
C ARG A 142 5.66 -12.36 16.07
N GLU A 143 6.00 -13.63 15.89
CA GLU A 143 6.62 -14.45 16.94
C GLU A 143 8.01 -13.92 17.32
N LEU A 144 8.86 -13.61 16.34
CA LEU A 144 10.20 -13.08 16.58
C LEU A 144 10.15 -11.69 17.25
N SER A 145 9.20 -10.82 16.86
CA SER A 145 8.99 -9.53 17.54
C SER A 145 8.60 -9.73 18.99
N ARG A 146 7.79 -10.76 19.29
CA ARG A 146 7.43 -11.09 20.67
C ARG A 146 8.63 -11.60 21.44
N ALA A 147 9.46 -12.46 20.85
CA ALA A 147 10.71 -12.92 21.45
C ALA A 147 11.64 -11.76 21.79
N ALA A 148 11.87 -10.86 20.83
CA ALA A 148 12.69 -9.65 21.01
C ALA A 148 12.10 -8.67 22.04
N SER A 149 10.78 -8.60 22.18
CA SER A 149 10.13 -7.77 23.21
C SER A 149 10.26 -8.36 24.62
N LEU A 150 10.22 -9.69 24.75
CA LEU A 150 10.35 -10.40 26.02
C LEU A 150 11.79 -10.44 26.52
N ASP A 151 12.76 -10.58 25.60
CA ASP A 151 14.18 -10.48 25.87
C ASP A 151 14.85 -9.61 24.80
N PRO A 152 15.03 -8.29 25.07
CA PRO A 152 15.67 -7.37 24.15
C PRO A 152 17.13 -7.70 23.82
N ARG A 153 17.80 -8.53 24.62
CA ARG A 153 19.20 -8.95 24.41
C ARG A 153 19.32 -10.31 23.73
N LEU A 154 18.20 -10.93 23.37
CA LEU A 154 18.19 -12.19 22.63
C LEU A 154 18.62 -11.95 21.18
N LYS A 155 19.95 -11.93 20.95
CA LYS A 155 20.55 -11.65 19.63
C LYS A 155 19.92 -12.45 18.48
N GLU A 156 19.58 -13.71 18.76
CA GLU A 156 19.07 -14.63 17.76
C GLU A 156 17.66 -14.26 17.28
N ALA A 157 16.83 -13.69 18.16
CA ALA A 157 15.52 -13.18 17.78
C ALA A 157 15.65 -12.01 16.80
N HIS A 158 16.56 -11.07 17.09
CA HIS A 158 16.85 -9.92 16.25
C HIS A 158 17.49 -10.31 14.91
N ASN A 159 18.44 -11.26 14.90
CA ASN A 159 19.03 -11.78 13.66
C ASN A 159 17.97 -12.42 12.76
N LEU A 160 17.12 -13.30 13.30
CA LEU A 160 16.05 -13.93 12.53
C LEU A 160 14.96 -12.94 12.09
N LEU A 161 14.69 -11.89 12.88
CA LEU A 161 13.83 -10.78 12.47
C LEU A 161 14.39 -10.08 11.23
N GLY A 162 15.71 -9.86 11.21
CA GLY A 162 16.42 -9.34 10.04
C GLY A 162 16.18 -10.19 8.81
N VAL A 163 16.42 -11.50 8.92
CA VAL A 163 16.20 -12.47 7.84
C VAL A 163 14.75 -12.45 7.36
N ALA A 164 13.80 -12.37 8.29
CA ALA A 164 12.37 -12.32 7.97
C ALA A 164 12.00 -11.05 7.18
N TYR A 165 12.58 -9.90 7.55
CA TYR A 165 12.35 -8.64 6.86
C TYR A 165 13.00 -8.59 5.48
N ASP A 166 14.22 -9.11 5.31
CA ASP A 166 14.88 -9.22 4.01
C ASP A 166 14.05 -10.05 3.04
N ARG A 167 13.56 -11.22 3.48
CA ARG A 167 12.69 -12.07 2.65
C ARG A 167 11.38 -11.39 2.26
N LYS A 168 10.92 -10.40 3.04
CA LYS A 168 9.76 -9.55 2.71
C LYS A 168 10.11 -8.33 1.86
N GLY A 169 11.38 -8.08 1.55
CA GLY A 169 11.85 -6.88 0.84
C GLY A 169 11.81 -5.61 1.71
N LEU A 170 11.87 -5.75 3.04
CA LEU A 170 11.84 -4.65 4.00
C LEU A 170 13.27 -4.35 4.52
N SER A 171 14.19 -4.02 3.61
CA SER A 171 15.64 -3.97 3.87
C SER A 171 16.06 -3.03 5.02
N GLU A 172 15.45 -1.85 5.16
CA GLU A 172 15.78 -0.94 6.27
C GLU A 172 15.43 -1.56 7.64
N ARG A 173 14.28 -2.24 7.75
CA ARG A 173 13.91 -2.94 8.99
C ARG A 173 14.80 -4.15 9.25
N ALA A 174 15.26 -4.80 8.19
CA ALA A 174 16.19 -5.91 8.30
C ALA A 174 17.51 -5.44 8.90
N LYS A 175 18.09 -4.39 8.32
CA LYS A 175 19.30 -3.72 8.80
C LYS A 175 19.20 -3.33 10.28
N ASP A 176 18.14 -2.63 10.68
CA ASP A 176 17.93 -2.24 12.09
C ASP A 176 17.91 -3.47 13.02
N SER A 177 17.25 -4.55 12.59
CA SER A 177 17.18 -5.79 13.37
C SER A 177 18.56 -6.46 13.51
N TYR A 178 19.35 -6.52 12.44
CA TYR A 178 20.72 -7.04 12.51
C TYR A 178 21.62 -6.18 13.41
N LEU A 179 21.50 -4.86 13.33
CA LEU A 179 22.27 -3.95 14.20
C LEU A 179 21.93 -4.18 15.67
N HIS A 180 20.66 -4.37 16.02
CA HIS A 180 20.28 -4.75 17.39
C HIS A 180 20.83 -6.11 17.84
N ALA A 181 20.90 -7.09 16.95
CA ALA A 181 21.57 -8.35 17.26
C ALA A 181 23.07 -8.16 17.55
N LEU A 182 23.74 -7.29 16.79
CA LEU A 182 25.15 -6.94 16.97
C LEU A 182 25.41 -6.07 18.21
N ASP A 183 24.46 -5.24 18.63
CA ASP A 183 24.56 -4.53 19.92
C ASP A 183 24.69 -5.51 21.10
N ALA A 184 24.03 -6.67 21.02
CA ALA A 184 24.12 -7.72 22.02
C ALA A 184 25.35 -8.63 21.84
N ALA A 185 25.78 -8.86 20.59
CA ALA A 185 26.94 -9.68 20.25
C ALA A 185 27.70 -9.12 19.03
N PRO A 186 28.65 -8.19 19.25
CA PRO A 186 29.29 -7.43 18.16
C PRO A 186 30.09 -8.28 17.15
N GLU A 187 30.57 -9.45 17.59
CA GLU A 187 31.40 -10.35 16.78
C GLU A 187 30.62 -11.56 16.24
N ASP A 188 29.27 -11.51 16.27
CA ASP A 188 28.45 -12.60 15.77
C ASP A 188 28.58 -12.75 14.24
N VAL A 189 29.39 -13.71 13.82
CA VAL A 189 29.75 -13.94 12.42
C VAL A 189 28.52 -14.19 11.54
N GLU A 190 27.51 -14.90 12.06
CA GLU A 190 26.27 -15.16 11.32
C GLU A 190 25.51 -13.85 11.04
N THR A 191 25.29 -13.04 12.07
CA THR A 191 24.60 -11.75 11.93
C THR A 191 25.39 -10.79 11.03
N LEU A 192 26.73 -10.73 11.15
CA LEU A 192 27.56 -9.91 10.27
C LEU A 192 27.46 -10.33 8.81
N ASN A 193 27.44 -11.64 8.53
CA ASN A 193 27.26 -12.16 7.18
C ASN A 193 25.87 -11.83 6.62
N ASN A 194 24.82 -12.00 7.44
CA ASN A 194 23.45 -11.68 7.04
C ASN A 194 23.28 -10.18 6.76
N LEU A 195 23.83 -9.30 7.61
CA LEU A 195 23.82 -7.86 7.39
C LEU A 195 24.60 -7.49 6.12
N GLY A 196 25.78 -8.09 5.91
CA GLY A 196 26.55 -7.88 4.68
C GLY A 196 25.79 -8.27 3.42
N TYR A 197 25.09 -9.41 3.46
CA TYR A 197 24.22 -9.86 2.38
C TYR A 197 23.02 -8.94 2.16
N SER A 198 22.35 -8.50 3.23
CA SER A 198 21.24 -7.55 3.17
C SER A 198 21.65 -6.24 2.51
N LEU A 199 22.78 -5.66 2.93
CA LEU A 199 23.33 -4.42 2.38
C LEU A 199 23.80 -4.54 0.92
N TYR A 200 24.19 -5.75 0.50
CA TYR A 200 24.55 -6.01 -0.90
C TYR A 200 23.32 -6.05 -1.83
N LEU A 201 22.18 -6.49 -1.31
CA LEU A 201 20.95 -6.64 -2.09
C LEU A 201 20.03 -5.40 -2.09
N SER A 202 20.16 -4.54 -1.07
CA SER A 202 19.37 -3.31 -0.90
C SER A 202 19.83 -2.17 -1.80
#